data_AF-A0A316I9W4-F1
#
_entry.id   AF-A0A316I9W4-F1
#
_cell.length_a   1.000
_cell.length_b   1.000
_cell.length_c   1.000
_cell.angle_alpha   90.00
_cell.angle_beta   90.00
_cell.angle_gamma   90.00
#
_symmetry.space_group_name_H-M   'P 1'
#
loop_
_entity.id
_entity.type
_entity.pdbx_description
1 polymer ?
#
loop_
_entity_poly.entity_id
_entity_poly.type
_entity_poly.pdbx_seq_one_letter_code
_entity_poly.pdbx_strand_id
1 'polypeptide(L)'
;MSGAFTGPRLMNALLTPSSGLAAHVVGLCPTLRKLRILRHMTYDVTLTELASTGTCHQRVHTTAAGIASAVGRGLQDLYDFAARAAVTPAGPPQLSFPDPAPGRELDLDLCLPISGRPEKSGDIDVVVLPEGPVAQTFHHGR
;
A
#
# COMPACT_ATOMS: atom_id res chain seq x y z
N MET A 1 -28.96 7.73 2.45
CA MET A 1 -28.86 6.28 2.29
C MET A 1 -27.46 5.88 2.75
N SER A 2 -27.38 5.24 3.92
CA SER A 2 -26.13 4.91 4.61
C SER A 2 -25.66 3.53 4.19
N GLY A 3 -24.50 3.43 3.56
CA GLY A 3 -23.83 2.18 3.25
C GLY A 3 -22.66 1.99 4.21
N ALA A 4 -22.80 1.05 5.15
CA ALA A 4 -21.76 0.69 6.10
C ALA A 4 -20.66 -0.13 5.40
N PHE A 5 -19.41 0.32 5.52
CA PHE A 5 -18.23 -0.39 5.02
C PHE A 5 -17.74 -1.33 6.11
N THR A 6 -17.99 -2.64 5.96
CA THR A 6 -17.53 -3.68 6.91
C THR A 6 -16.63 -4.66 6.17
N GLY A 7 -15.33 -4.59 6.44
CA GLY A 7 -14.35 -5.56 5.98
C GLY A 7 -13.01 -5.33 6.69
N PRO A 8 -12.33 -6.37 7.21
CA PRO A 8 -11.01 -6.23 7.81
C PRO A 8 -10.00 -5.91 6.71
N ARG A 9 -9.40 -4.72 6.76
CA ARG A 9 -8.37 -4.26 5.81
C ARG A 9 -6.98 -4.49 6.41
N LEU A 10 -6.31 -5.54 5.94
CA LEU A 10 -4.86 -5.65 6.04
C LEU A 10 -4.24 -4.65 5.04
N MET A 11 -3.73 -3.52 5.53
CA MET A 11 -2.95 -2.58 4.71
C MET A 11 -1.47 -2.96 4.80
N ASN A 12 -0.87 -3.35 3.68
CA ASN A 12 0.57 -3.57 3.59
C ASN A 12 1.08 -3.27 2.18
N ALA A 13 2.02 -2.31 2.07
CA ALA A 13 3.20 -2.30 1.17
C ALA A 13 3.49 -0.94 0.51
N LEU A 14 4.64 -0.37 0.85
CA LEU A 14 5.40 0.61 0.07
C LEU A 14 6.25 -0.16 -0.97
N LEU A 15 6.19 0.20 -2.26
CA LEU A 15 6.85 -0.51 -3.38
C LEU A 15 8.01 0.30 -4.01
N THR A 16 9.17 -0.35 -4.23
CA THR A 16 10.17 -0.03 -5.30
C THR A 16 11.00 -1.28 -5.71
N PRO A 17 11.65 -1.33 -6.92
CA PRO A 17 11.72 -2.55 -7.75
C PRO A 17 13.11 -3.14 -8.11
N SER A 18 13.07 -4.33 -8.76
CA SER A 18 14.08 -5.01 -9.62
C SER A 18 15.28 -5.65 -8.88
N SER A 19 15.81 -6.83 -9.21
CA SER A 19 15.92 -7.59 -10.45
C SER A 19 16.24 -9.07 -10.14
N GLY A 20 15.92 -9.97 -11.07
CA GLY A 20 15.95 -11.43 -10.86
C GLY A 20 17.30 -12.12 -10.96
N LEU A 21 17.32 -13.41 -10.61
CA LEU A 21 18.09 -14.43 -11.32
C LEU A 21 17.54 -15.82 -10.98
N ALA A 22 17.25 -16.60 -12.02
CA ALA A 22 16.88 -18.00 -11.93
C ALA A 22 18.12 -18.89 -11.72
N ALA A 23 17.96 -20.01 -11.02
CA ALA A 23 18.78 -21.21 -11.26
C ALA A 23 18.04 -22.48 -10.83
N HIS A 24 17.79 -23.34 -11.82
CA HIS A 24 17.44 -24.74 -11.69
C HIS A 24 18.65 -25.57 -11.20
N VAL A 25 18.36 -26.72 -10.57
CA VAL A 25 18.85 -28.10 -10.89
C VAL A 25 18.88 -28.99 -9.63
N VAL A 26 17.97 -29.97 -9.64
CA VAL A 26 18.08 -31.41 -9.36
C VAL A 26 19.32 -31.95 -8.61
N GLY A 27 19.08 -32.84 -7.65
CA GLY A 27 19.92 -34.05 -7.51
C GLY A 27 20.64 -34.23 -6.18
N LEU A 28 20.13 -35.18 -5.40
CA LEU A 28 20.69 -35.83 -4.21
C LEU A 28 22.22 -36.05 -4.20
N CYS A 29 22.91 -35.63 -3.13
CA CYS A 29 24.17 -36.22 -2.66
C CYS A 29 24.34 -35.98 -1.13
N PRO A 30 24.59 -37.01 -0.29
CA PRO A 30 24.60 -36.87 1.16
C PRO A 30 26.04 -36.87 1.72
N THR A 31 26.73 -35.72 1.75
CA THR A 31 27.82 -35.38 2.71
C THR A 31 28.55 -34.11 2.26
N LEU A 32 28.23 -32.96 2.85
CA LEU A 32 29.16 -31.88 3.25
C LEU A 32 28.36 -30.66 3.68
N ARG A 33 28.69 -30.16 4.88
CA ARG A 33 28.19 -28.93 5.48
C ARG A 33 28.29 -27.75 4.51
N LYS A 34 27.14 -27.26 4.05
CA LYS A 34 26.92 -25.83 3.84
C LYS A 34 25.60 -25.49 4.49
N LEU A 35 25.69 -24.88 5.66
CA LEU A 35 24.57 -24.22 6.32
C LEU A 35 24.03 -23.20 5.32
N ARG A 36 22.92 -23.53 4.66
CA ARG A 36 22.14 -22.58 3.88
C ARG A 36 21.58 -21.63 4.93
N ILE A 37 22.20 -20.46 5.08
CA ILE A 37 21.63 -19.37 5.87
C ILE A 37 20.34 -18.99 5.15
N LEU A 38 19.24 -19.63 5.53
CA LEU A 38 17.91 -19.10 5.31
C LEU A 38 17.92 -17.78 6.07
N ARG A 39 17.99 -16.67 5.35
CA ARG A 39 17.80 -15.35 5.95
C ARG A 39 16.35 -15.31 6.41
N HIS A 40 16.11 -15.76 7.63
CA HIS A 40 14.84 -15.62 8.29
C HIS A 40 14.66 -14.12 8.55
N MET A 41 13.83 -13.47 7.73
CA MET A 41 13.38 -12.11 8.04
C MET A 41 12.38 -12.26 9.18
N THR A 42 12.79 -11.89 10.38
CA THR A 42 11.89 -11.77 11.53
C THR A 42 11.22 -10.41 11.46
N TYR A 43 9.90 -10.38 11.59
CA TYR A 43 9.12 -9.16 11.66
C TYR A 43 8.63 -8.97 13.10
N ASP A 44 8.83 -7.76 13.62
CA ASP A 44 8.15 -7.31 14.83
C ASP A 44 6.77 -6.79 14.42
N VAL A 45 5.73 -7.48 14.90
CA VAL A 45 4.33 -7.09 14.68
C VAL A 45 3.79 -6.49 15.97
N THR A 46 3.29 -5.26 15.89
CA THR A 46 2.69 -4.53 17.02
C THR A 46 1.21 -4.29 16.75
N LEU A 47 0.38 -4.37 17.79
CA LEU A 47 -0.99 -3.87 17.75
C LEU A 47 -0.97 -2.38 18.09
N THR A 48 -1.48 -1.55 17.17
CA THR A 48 -1.47 -0.09 17.29
C THR A 48 -2.87 0.45 17.02
N GLU A 49 -3.28 1.51 17.73
CA GLU A 49 -4.49 2.27 17.40
C GLU A 49 -4.13 3.39 16.40
N LEU A 50 -4.73 3.36 15.21
CA LEU A 50 -4.61 4.46 14.25
C LEU A 50 -5.58 5.57 14.61
N ALA A 51 -5.10 6.81 14.53
CA ALA A 51 -5.96 7.99 14.66
C ALA A 51 -6.72 8.27 13.35
N SER A 52 -7.91 8.83 13.50
CA SER A 52 -8.73 9.32 12.38
C SER A 52 -7.96 10.39 11.61
N THR A 53 -7.91 10.27 10.28
CA THR A 53 -7.06 11.14 9.44
C THR A 53 -7.82 11.66 8.23
N GLY A 54 -7.78 12.98 8.01
CA GLY A 54 -8.31 13.61 6.79
C GLY A 54 -7.37 13.40 5.60
N THR A 55 -7.90 12.90 4.48
CA THR A 55 -7.10 12.55 3.30
C THR A 55 -7.80 12.99 2.02
N CYS A 56 -7.05 13.40 1.00
CA CYS A 56 -7.55 13.25 -0.37
C CYS A 56 -7.43 11.79 -0.80
N HIS A 57 -8.45 11.29 -1.47
CA HIS A 57 -8.62 9.88 -1.83
C HIS A 57 -8.98 9.75 -3.30
N GLN A 58 -8.37 8.76 -3.95
CA GLN A 58 -8.68 8.36 -5.31
C GLN A 58 -8.76 6.84 -5.36
N ARG A 59 -9.80 6.31 -5.99
CA ARG A 59 -9.89 4.88 -6.31
C ARG A 59 -9.37 4.63 -7.72
N VAL A 60 -8.44 3.70 -7.86
CA VAL A 60 -7.84 3.34 -9.16
C VAL A 60 -8.04 1.86 -9.45
N HIS A 61 -8.61 1.55 -10.61
CA HIS A 61 -8.80 0.19 -11.07
C HIS A 61 -7.57 -0.32 -11.85
N THR A 62 -7.10 -1.52 -11.55
CA THR A 62 -5.91 -2.09 -12.21
C THR A 62 -5.86 -3.63 -12.14
N THR A 63 -4.77 -4.22 -12.61
CA THR A 63 -4.42 -5.64 -12.39
C THR A 63 -3.15 -5.74 -11.56
N ALA A 64 -2.84 -6.93 -11.03
CA ALA A 64 -1.60 -7.14 -10.27
C ALA A 64 -0.32 -6.69 -11.02
N ALA A 65 -0.27 -6.87 -12.35
CA ALA A 65 0.86 -6.41 -13.18
C ALA A 65 0.90 -4.89 -13.37
N GLY A 66 -0.25 -4.22 -13.22
CA GLY A 66 -0.41 -2.77 -13.41
C GLY A 66 -0.25 -1.94 -12.14
N ILE A 67 -0.16 -2.56 -10.96
CA ILE A 67 -0.14 -1.86 -9.65
C ILE A 67 0.90 -0.75 -9.61
N ALA A 68 2.15 -1.02 -10.01
CA ALA A 68 3.22 -0.03 -9.92
C ALA A 68 2.91 1.25 -10.73
N SER A 69 2.41 1.09 -11.96
CA SER A 69 2.04 2.24 -12.80
C SER A 69 0.78 2.95 -12.31
N ALA A 70 -0.20 2.21 -11.80
CA ALA A 70 -1.44 2.76 -11.25
C ALA A 70 -1.16 3.61 -9.99
N VAL A 71 -0.38 3.07 -9.05
CA VAL A 71 0.03 3.77 -7.83
C VAL A 71 0.85 5.02 -8.17
N GLY A 72 1.85 4.90 -9.05
CA GLY A 72 2.69 6.05 -9.42
C GLY A 72 1.89 7.23 -10.00
N ARG A 73 0.96 6.94 -10.93
CA ARG A 73 0.08 7.97 -11.50
C ARG A 73 -0.90 8.54 -10.48
N GLY A 74 -1.61 7.70 -9.74
CA GLY A 74 -2.61 8.20 -8.79
C GLY A 74 -2.00 8.99 -7.64
N LEU A 75 -0.80 8.64 -7.17
CA LEU A 75 -0.10 9.48 -6.19
C LEU A 75 0.29 10.84 -6.77
N GLN A 76 0.74 10.91 -8.04
CA GLN A 76 0.99 12.19 -8.69
C GLN A 76 -0.30 13.04 -8.75
N ASP A 77 -1.43 12.44 -9.12
CA ASP A 77 -2.72 13.12 -9.18
C ASP A 77 -3.13 13.70 -7.81
N LEU A 78 -2.93 12.94 -6.72
CA LEU A 78 -3.22 13.40 -5.36
C LEU A 78 -2.32 14.56 -4.91
N TYR A 79 -1.01 14.53 -5.24
CA TYR A 79 -0.10 15.63 -4.94
C TYR A 79 -0.41 16.88 -5.75
N ASP A 80 -0.72 16.73 -7.05
CA ASP A 80 -1.14 17.82 -7.91
C ASP A 80 -2.43 18.48 -7.41
N PHE A 81 -3.40 17.67 -6.97
CA PHE A 81 -4.62 18.15 -6.34
C PHE A 81 -4.32 18.97 -5.07
N ALA A 82 -3.49 18.43 -4.16
CA ALA A 82 -3.12 19.11 -2.93
C ALA A 82 -2.46 20.47 -3.21
N ALA A 83 -1.55 20.53 -4.19
CA ALA A 83 -0.88 21.75 -4.62
C ALA A 83 -1.86 22.78 -5.18
N ARG A 84 -2.77 22.39 -6.09
CA ARG A 84 -3.79 23.29 -6.67
C ARG A 84 -4.78 23.80 -5.63
N ALA A 85 -5.11 22.97 -4.65
CA ALA A 85 -5.99 23.30 -3.55
C ALA A 85 -5.31 24.08 -2.42
N ALA A 86 -4.01 24.39 -2.55
CA ALA A 86 -3.19 25.07 -1.55
C ALA A 86 -3.23 24.41 -0.15
N VAL A 87 -3.27 23.06 -0.11
CA VAL A 87 -3.21 22.29 1.13
C VAL A 87 -1.90 21.53 1.24
N THR A 88 -1.37 21.42 2.45
CA THR A 88 -0.11 20.74 2.71
C THR A 88 -0.36 19.26 3.04
N PRO A 89 0.42 18.34 2.45
CA PRO A 89 0.43 16.95 2.90
C PRO A 89 0.82 16.86 4.39
N ALA A 90 0.00 16.15 5.18
CA ALA A 90 0.18 16.01 6.62
C ALA A 90 0.92 14.74 7.02
N GLY A 91 1.32 13.91 6.05
CA GLY A 91 1.97 12.63 6.31
C GLY A 91 2.30 11.86 5.03
N PRO A 92 2.86 10.65 5.15
CA PRO A 92 3.14 9.79 4.01
C PRO A 92 1.85 9.32 3.33
N PRO A 93 1.88 9.06 2.01
CA PRO A 93 0.74 8.47 1.32
C PRO A 93 0.48 7.05 1.82
N GLN A 94 -0.78 6.64 1.70
CA GLN A 94 -1.29 5.36 2.12
C GLN A 94 -1.99 4.68 0.95
N LEU A 95 -1.90 3.35 0.90
CA LEU A 95 -2.55 2.52 -0.12
C LEU A 95 -3.26 1.37 0.59
N SER A 96 -4.54 1.18 0.27
CA SER A 96 -5.32 0.00 0.66
C SER A 96 -5.72 -0.79 -0.58
N PHE A 97 -5.56 -2.10 -0.53
CA PHE A 97 -5.89 -3.00 -1.62
C PHE A 97 -6.30 -4.37 -1.09
N PRO A 98 -7.17 -5.11 -1.82
CA PRO A 98 -7.45 -6.50 -1.49
C PRO A 98 -6.25 -7.39 -1.85
N ASP A 99 -6.22 -8.63 -1.36
CA ASP A 99 -5.16 -9.58 -1.71
C ASP A 99 -5.01 -9.71 -3.25
N PRO A 100 -3.87 -9.29 -3.82
CA PRO A 100 -3.70 -9.29 -5.27
C PRO A 100 -3.52 -10.73 -5.77
N ALA A 101 -4.32 -11.12 -6.75
CA ALA A 101 -4.22 -12.42 -7.41
C ALA A 101 -3.82 -12.24 -8.89
N PRO A 102 -2.92 -13.08 -9.43
CA PRO A 102 -2.53 -13.02 -10.84
C PRO A 102 -3.75 -13.13 -11.77
N GLY A 103 -3.80 -12.27 -12.79
CA GLY A 103 -4.89 -12.25 -13.77
C GLY A 103 -6.23 -11.74 -13.25
N ARG A 104 -6.31 -11.29 -12.00
CA ARG A 104 -7.48 -10.61 -11.45
C ARG A 104 -7.29 -9.09 -11.51
N GLU A 105 -8.39 -8.42 -11.81
CA GLU A 105 -8.53 -7.00 -11.58
C GLU A 105 -8.71 -6.71 -10.09
N LEU A 106 -8.26 -5.54 -9.65
CA LEU A 106 -8.41 -5.05 -8.30
C LEU A 106 -8.54 -3.53 -8.28
N ASP A 107 -9.23 -3.05 -7.26
CA ASP A 107 -9.30 -1.63 -6.94
C ASP A 107 -8.29 -1.28 -5.86
N LEU A 108 -7.56 -0.19 -6.09
CA LEU A 108 -6.62 0.42 -5.17
C LEU A 108 -7.29 1.68 -4.59
N ASP A 109 -7.35 1.79 -3.27
CA ASP A 109 -7.69 3.05 -2.60
C ASP A 109 -6.38 3.77 -2.23
N LEU A 110 -6.08 4.85 -2.96
CA LEU A 110 -4.93 5.71 -2.72
C LEU A 110 -5.36 6.88 -1.85
N CYS A 111 -4.62 7.15 -0.78
CA CYS A 111 -4.92 8.23 0.16
C CYS A 111 -3.66 9.06 0.44
N LEU A 112 -3.78 10.38 0.42
CA LEU A 112 -2.72 11.30 0.87
C LEU A 112 -3.27 12.15 2.04
N PRO A 113 -2.71 12.02 3.25
CA PRO A 113 -3.09 12.86 4.39
C PRO A 113 -2.86 14.35 4.10
N ILE A 114 -3.81 15.21 4.47
CA ILE A 114 -3.74 16.66 4.22
C ILE A 114 -4.18 17.49 5.44
N SER A 115 -3.57 18.66 5.64
CA SER A 115 -3.95 19.62 6.67
C SER A 115 -5.02 20.59 6.14
N GLY A 116 -6.23 20.09 5.89
CA GLY A 116 -7.32 20.92 5.35
C GLY A 116 -8.51 20.09 4.87
N ARG A 117 -9.54 20.79 4.39
CA ARG A 117 -10.72 20.18 3.78
C ARG A 117 -11.09 20.93 2.50
N PRO A 118 -10.30 20.80 1.42
CA PRO A 118 -10.65 21.41 0.15
C PRO A 118 -11.91 20.75 -0.42
N GLU A 119 -12.55 21.41 -1.38
CA GLU A 119 -13.64 20.80 -2.13
C GLU A 119 -13.10 19.66 -3.00
N LYS A 120 -13.90 18.61 -3.18
CA LYS A 120 -13.58 17.52 -4.10
C LYS A 120 -13.43 18.04 -5.53
N SER A 121 -12.63 17.35 -6.35
CA SER A 121 -12.41 17.71 -7.75
C SER A 121 -12.13 16.49 -8.60
N GLY A 122 -12.85 16.37 -9.73
CA GLY A 122 -12.76 15.21 -10.61
C GLY A 122 -13.02 13.91 -9.84
N ASP A 123 -12.09 12.96 -9.97
CA ASP A 123 -12.13 11.65 -9.32
C ASP A 123 -11.48 11.63 -7.92
N ILE A 124 -11.11 12.81 -7.39
CA ILE A 124 -10.47 12.95 -6.08
C ILE A 124 -11.48 13.48 -5.07
N ASP A 125 -11.79 12.63 -4.10
CA ASP A 125 -12.62 12.97 -2.94
C ASP A 125 -11.74 13.43 -1.76
N VAL A 126 -12.36 14.14 -0.81
CA VAL A 126 -11.75 14.45 0.48
C VAL A 126 -12.55 13.72 1.56
N VAL A 127 -11.92 12.72 2.16
CA VAL A 127 -12.55 11.79 3.11
C VAL A 127 -11.82 11.79 4.43
N VAL A 128 -12.45 11.18 5.44
CA VAL A 128 -11.82 10.92 6.74
C VAL A 128 -11.68 9.41 6.86
N LEU A 129 -10.43 8.94 6.94
CA LEU A 129 -10.16 7.55 7.28
C LEU A 129 -10.47 7.34 8.77
N PRO A 130 -11.22 6.29 9.13
CA PRO A 130 -11.62 6.06 10.51
C PRO A 130 -10.42 5.69 11.37
N GLU A 131 -10.52 6.01 12.66
CA GLU A 131 -9.62 5.47 13.69
C GLU A 131 -9.90 3.98 13.94
N GLY A 132 -8.91 3.29 14.53
CA GLY A 132 -9.10 1.94 15.05
C GLY A 132 -7.85 1.06 15.07
N PRO A 133 -8.00 -0.16 15.61
CA PRO A 133 -6.88 -1.06 15.84
C PRO A 133 -6.35 -1.67 14.54
N VAL A 134 -5.03 -1.73 14.42
CA VAL A 134 -4.33 -2.40 13.32
C VAL A 134 -3.15 -3.21 13.83
N ALA A 135 -2.91 -4.35 13.19
CA ALA A 135 -1.62 -5.03 13.28
C ALA A 135 -0.64 -4.36 12.32
N GLN A 136 0.48 -3.86 12.84
CA GLN A 136 1.47 -3.09 12.10
C GLN A 136 2.83 -3.78 12.17
N THR A 137 3.57 -3.71 11.08
CA THR A 137 5.00 -4.06 11.02
C THR A 137 5.71 -3.04 10.13
N PHE A 138 7.02 -2.87 10.32
CA PHE A 138 7.84 -2.06 9.43
C PHE A 138 8.70 -2.95 8.54
N HIS A 139 8.59 -2.78 7.23
CA HIS A 139 9.47 -3.43 6.26
C HIS A 139 10.54 -2.44 5.81
N HIS A 140 11.80 -2.79 6.05
CA HIS A 140 12.94 -2.04 5.57
C HIS A 140 13.54 -2.74 4.35
N GLY A 141 13.34 -2.14 3.16
CA GLY A 141 14.06 -2.54 1.95
C GLY A 141 15.56 -2.30 2.11
N ARG A 142 16.38 -3.08 1.40
CA ARG A 142 17.83 -2.88 1.29
C ARG A 142 18.21 -2.49 -0.13
#